data_AF-A0A0D8FV73-F1
#
_entry.id   AF-A0A0D8FV73-F1
#
_cell.length_a   1.000
_cell.length_b   1.000
_cell.length_c   1.000
_cell.angle_alpha   90.00
_cell.angle_beta   90.00
_cell.angle_gamma   90.00
#
_symmetry.space_group_name_H-M   'P 1'
#
loop_
_entity.id
_entity.type
_entity.pdbx_description
1 polymer ?
#
loop_
_entity_poly.entity_id
_entity_poly.type
_entity_poly.pdbx_seq_one_letter_code
_entity_poly.pdbx_strand_id
1 'polypeptide(L)'
;MGFLSRAFVPRGVRRAAHPVRTTKNALTPRSVKSVRRALHPIDNTTYAITRSLTTKKRHAGGATTTVYHHGNCSINHRSQETAAKCRRDF
;
A
#
# COMPACT_ATOMS: atom_id res chain seq x y z
N MET A 1 9.48 -8.99 13.40
CA MET A 1 10.11 -7.89 14.18
C MET A 1 9.50 -6.52 13.85
N GLY A 2 8.18 -6.32 14.01
CA GLY A 2 7.50 -5.18 13.37
C GLY A 2 6.88 -4.13 14.29
N PHE A 3 6.33 -4.52 15.44
CA PHE A 3 5.47 -3.62 16.24
C PHE A 3 6.18 -3.03 17.45
N LEU A 4 6.84 -3.89 18.25
CA LEU A 4 7.60 -3.46 19.44
C LEU A 4 8.78 -2.55 19.07
N SER A 5 9.52 -2.88 18.01
CA SER A 5 10.60 -2.04 17.48
C SER A 5 10.14 -0.67 16.95
N ARG A 6 8.86 -0.53 16.58
CA ARG A 6 8.30 0.76 16.13
C ARG A 6 7.80 1.63 17.28
N ALA A 7 7.40 1.02 18.39
CA ALA A 7 6.89 1.71 19.58
C ALA A 7 8.04 2.25 20.45
N PHE A 8 9.05 1.42 20.72
CA PHE A 8 10.11 1.75 21.67
C PHE A 8 11.30 2.51 21.07
N VAL A 9 11.52 2.39 19.76
CA VAL A 9 12.64 3.09 19.10
C VAL A 9 12.11 4.34 18.42
N PRO A 10 12.55 5.55 18.82
CA PRO A 10 12.16 6.79 18.16
C PRO A 10 12.45 6.74 16.65
N ARG A 11 11.60 7.41 15.87
CA ARG A 11 11.71 7.42 14.40
C ARG A 11 13.06 7.99 13.94
N GLY A 12 13.64 8.93 14.69
CA GLY A 12 14.98 9.49 14.44
C GLY A 12 16.08 8.43 14.54
N VAL A 13 16.09 7.63 15.61
CA VAL A 13 17.06 6.55 15.83
C VAL A 13 16.94 5.46 14.76
N ARG A 14 15.71 5.10 14.39
CA ARG A 14 15.47 4.15 13.28
C ARG A 14 16.00 4.66 11.94
N ARG A 15 15.95 5.98 11.70
CA ARG A 15 16.51 6.60 10.49
C ARG A 15 18.04 6.68 10.55
N ALA A 16 18.60 6.96 11.73
CA ALA A 16 20.05 6.99 11.95
C ALA A 16 20.69 5.60 11.83
N ALA A 17 20.01 4.54 12.26
CA ALA A 17 20.43 3.15 12.11
C ALA A 17 20.34 2.65 10.64
N HIS A 18 19.57 3.33 9.79
CA HIS A 18 19.56 3.11 8.35
C HIS A 18 20.08 4.35 7.60
N PRO A 19 21.33 4.79 7.87
CA PRO A 19 21.86 6.02 7.31
C PRO A 19 22.14 5.88 5.82
N VAL A 20 22.14 4.65 5.29
CA VAL A 20 22.49 4.32 3.90
C VAL A 20 21.74 5.21 2.91
N ARG A 21 20.46 5.51 3.15
CA ARG A 21 19.68 6.35 2.23
C ARG A 21 19.95 7.84 2.42
N THR A 22 20.19 8.29 3.65
CA THR A 22 20.48 9.70 3.95
C THR A 22 21.88 10.07 3.50
N THR A 23 22.88 9.22 3.74
CA THR A 23 24.28 9.42 3.29
C THR A 23 24.37 9.37 1.77
N LYS A 24 23.76 8.37 1.11
CA LYS A 24 23.69 8.33 -0.37
C LYS A 24 23.00 9.57 -0.94
N ASN A 25 21.95 10.07 -0.28
CA ASN A 25 21.30 11.30 -0.71
C ASN A 25 22.14 12.56 -0.42
N ALA A 26 22.94 12.60 0.63
CA ALA A 26 23.82 13.74 0.90
C ALA A 26 24.96 13.82 -0.12
N LEU A 27 25.54 12.67 -0.46
CA LEU A 27 26.65 12.55 -1.41
C LEU A 27 26.24 12.69 -2.88
N THR A 28 24.95 12.61 -3.21
CA THR A 28 24.48 12.75 -4.59
C THR A 28 24.40 14.24 -4.99
N PRO A 29 25.11 14.66 -6.05
CA PRO A 29 25.10 16.05 -6.49
C PRO A 29 23.72 16.49 -6.99
N ARG A 30 23.44 17.80 -6.90
CA ARG A 30 22.14 18.38 -7.24
C ARG A 30 21.73 18.13 -8.69
N SER A 31 22.68 18.18 -9.62
CA SER A 31 22.46 17.88 -11.05
C SER A 31 21.96 16.45 -11.27
N VAL A 32 22.57 15.46 -10.61
CA VAL A 32 22.11 14.06 -10.70
C VAL A 32 20.70 13.91 -10.12
N LYS A 33 20.37 14.65 -9.06
CA LYS A 33 19.02 14.65 -8.49
C LYS A 33 17.99 15.29 -9.43
N SER A 34 18.34 16.39 -10.12
CA SER A 34 17.41 17.03 -11.06
C SER A 34 17.14 16.14 -12.25
N VAL A 35 18.18 15.53 -12.83
CA VAL A 35 18.04 14.57 -13.94
C VAL A 35 17.20 13.37 -13.54
N ARG A 36 17.46 12.76 -12.37
CA ARG A 36 16.63 11.65 -11.86
C ARG A 36 15.17 12.04 -11.66
N ARG A 37 14.88 13.26 -11.21
CA ARG A 37 13.50 13.75 -11.06
C ARG A 37 12.82 13.99 -12.41
N ALA A 38 13.58 14.49 -13.40
CA ALA A 38 13.09 14.69 -14.75
C ALA A 38 12.79 13.36 -15.47
N LEU A 39 13.59 12.32 -15.21
CA LEU A 39 13.39 10.97 -15.75
C LEU A 39 12.34 10.15 -14.98
N HIS A 40 11.98 10.57 -13.76
CA HIS A 40 11.01 9.86 -12.92
C HIS A 40 9.66 9.55 -13.60
N PRO A 41 9.06 10.44 -14.41
CA PRO A 41 7.84 10.10 -15.14
C PRO A 41 8.05 8.93 -16.11
N ILE A 42 9.17 8.92 -16.83
CA ILE A 42 9.54 7.86 -17.77
C ILE A 42 9.73 6.54 -17.01
N ASP A 43 10.54 6.55 -15.96
CA ASP A 43 10.78 5.37 -15.11
C ASP A 43 9.47 4.84 -14.50
N ASN A 44 8.54 5.73 -14.14
CA ASN A 44 7.24 5.34 -13.61
C ASN A 44 6.35 4.73 -14.69
N THR A 45 6.38 5.26 -15.93
CA THR A 45 5.63 4.66 -17.04
C THR A 45 6.17 3.29 -17.44
N THR A 46 7.50 3.15 -17.56
CA THR A 46 8.13 1.87 -17.88
C THR A 46 7.88 0.85 -16.77
N TYR A 47 7.96 1.28 -15.50
CA TYR A 47 7.57 0.44 -14.36
C TYR A 47 6.10 0.03 -14.39
N ALA A 48 5.18 0.96 -14.71
CA ALA A 48 3.76 0.66 -14.79
C ALA A 48 3.45 -0.36 -15.90
N ILE A 49 4.08 -0.21 -17.07
CA ILE A 49 3.94 -1.13 -18.20
C ILE A 49 4.50 -2.50 -17.83
N THR A 50 5.76 -2.58 -17.38
CA THR A 50 6.38 -3.85 -16.99
C THR A 50 5.57 -4.53 -15.88
N ARG A 51 5.12 -3.80 -14.87
CA ARG A 51 4.25 -4.33 -13.81
C ARG A 51 2.92 -4.85 -14.37
N SER A 52 2.31 -4.15 -15.31
CA SER A 52 1.03 -4.59 -15.93
C SER A 52 1.19 -5.87 -16.74
N LEU A 53 2.35 -6.08 -17.36
CA LEU A 53 2.66 -7.28 -18.15
C LEU A 53 3.05 -8.46 -17.26
N THR A 54 3.85 -8.22 -16.22
CA THR A 54 4.40 -9.28 -15.36
C THR A 54 3.41 -9.74 -14.29
N THR A 55 2.50 -8.88 -13.83
CA THR A 55 1.56 -9.25 -12.78
C THR A 55 0.23 -9.73 -13.37
N LYS A 56 -0.28 -10.86 -12.86
CA LYS A 56 -1.66 -11.30 -13.16
C LYS A 56 -2.59 -10.13 -12.87
N LYS A 57 -3.56 -9.87 -13.77
CA LYS A 57 -4.64 -8.90 -13.56
C LYS A 57 -5.24 -9.18 -12.19
N ARG A 58 -4.89 -8.37 -11.18
CA ARG A 58 -5.67 -8.36 -9.95
C ARG A 58 -7.02 -7.83 -10.38
N HIS A 59 -8.09 -8.55 -10.08
CA HIS A 59 -9.43 -7.98 -10.18
C HIS A 59 -9.35 -6.61 -9.51
N ALA A 60 -9.60 -5.55 -10.28
CA ALA A 60 -9.64 -4.20 -9.73
C ALA A 60 -10.59 -4.30 -8.54
N GLY A 61 -10.06 -4.15 -7.33
CA GLY A 61 -10.80 -4.26 -6.08
C GLY A 61 -11.76 -3.07 -5.93
N GLY A 62 -12.71 -3.00 -6.86
CA GLY A 62 -13.56 -1.85 -7.14
C GLY A 62 -14.69 -2.15 -8.12
N ALA A 63 -14.89 -3.41 -8.52
CA ALA A 63 -16.23 -3.85 -8.88
C ALA A 63 -16.96 -4.06 -7.56
N THR A 64 -17.71 -3.05 -7.12
CA THR A 64 -18.75 -3.10 -6.08
C THR A 64 -18.62 -4.35 -5.20
N THR A 65 -17.92 -4.28 -4.07
CA THR A 65 -18.09 -5.32 -3.05
C THR A 65 -19.57 -5.36 -2.75
N THR A 66 -20.27 -6.34 -3.32
CA THR A 66 -21.70 -6.54 -3.12
C THR A 66 -21.85 -6.73 -1.62
N VAL A 67 -22.38 -5.70 -0.97
CA VAL A 67 -22.66 -5.76 0.45
C VAL A 67 -23.97 -6.49 0.59
N TYR A 68 -23.93 -7.63 1.26
CA TYR A 68 -25.13 -8.42 1.53
C TYR A 68 -25.73 -7.92 2.83
N HIS A 69 -26.97 -7.44 2.77
CA HIS A 69 -27.75 -6.99 3.93
C HIS A 69 -28.84 -8.01 4.23
N HIS A 70 -29.19 -8.17 5.50
CA HIS A 70 -30.36 -8.93 5.95
C HIS A 70 -31.00 -8.19 7.13
N GLY A 71 -32.34 -8.25 7.22
CA GLY A 71 -33.10 -7.56 8.26
C GLY A 71 -32.67 -6.09 8.42
N ASN A 72 -32.46 -5.67 9.66
CA ASN A 72 -31.92 -4.36 10.03
C ASN A 72 -30.44 -4.44 10.47
N CYS A 73 -29.72 -5.47 10.04
CA CYS A 73 -28.34 -5.70 10.44
C CYS A 73 -27.42 -4.58 9.93
N SER A 74 -26.77 -3.87 10.87
CA SER A 74 -25.87 -2.74 10.57
C SER A 74 -24.49 -3.16 10.03
N ILE A 75 -24.24 -4.46 9.84
CA ILE A 75 -22.93 -5.01 9.46
C ILE A 75 -22.90 -5.23 7.95
N ASN A 76 -21.82 -4.74 7.31
CA ASN A 76 -21.61 -4.96 5.88
C ASN A 76 -21.00 -6.34 5.64
N HIS A 77 -21.82 -7.31 5.19
CA HIS A 77 -21.35 -8.64 4.85
C HIS A 77 -20.75 -8.68 3.44
N ARG A 78 -19.65 -9.42 3.28
CA ARG A 78 -18.92 -9.53 1.99
C ARG A 78 -19.32 -10.75 1.17
N SER A 79 -20.12 -11.65 1.72
CA SER A 79 -20.67 -12.82 1.03
C SER A 79 -22.09 -13.12 1.52
N GLN A 80 -22.89 -13.76 0.65
CA GLN A 80 -24.25 -14.15 1.00
C GLN A 80 -24.29 -15.18 2.14
N GLU A 81 -23.34 -16.12 2.17
CA GLU A 81 -23.23 -17.11 3.25
C GLU A 81 -22.96 -16.48 4.62
N THR A 82 -22.17 -15.38 4.66
CA THR A 82 -21.88 -14.70 5.92
C THR A 82 -23.05 -13.86 6.41
N ALA A 83 -23.85 -13.29 5.50
CA ALA A 83 -25.12 -12.66 5.86
C ALA A 83 -26.12 -13.70 6.40
N ALA A 84 -26.27 -14.85 5.74
CA ALA A 84 -27.20 -15.90 6.15
C ALA A 84 -26.88 -16.55 7.51
N LYS A 85 -25.60 -16.54 7.92
CA LYS A 85 -25.15 -17.04 9.22
C LYS A 85 -25.18 -15.99 10.33
N CYS A 86 -25.42 -14.72 9.99
CA CYS A 86 -25.42 -13.66 10.97
C CYS A 86 -26.67 -13.79 11.86
N ARG A 87 -26.48 -13.74 13.18
CA ARG A 87 -27.55 -13.91 14.18
C ARG A 87 -28.22 -12.60 14.61
N ARG A 88 -27.92 -11.49 13.92
CA ARG A 88 -28.47 -10.16 14.22
C ARG A 88 -29.63 -9.90 13.28
N ASP A 89 -30.81 -10.44 13.61
CA ASP A 89 -32.01 -10.37 12.77
C ASP A 89 -33.03 -9.31 13.23
N PHE A 90 -32.61 -8.32 14.03
CA PHE A 90 -33.47 -7.24 14.53
C PHE A 90 -33.04 -5.87 14.00
#